data_AF-A0A9X2GTZ2-F1
#
_entry.id   AF-A0A9X2GTZ2-F1
#
_cell.length_a   1.000
_cell.length_b   1.000
_cell.length_c   1.000
_cell.angle_alpha   90.00
_cell.angle_beta   90.00
_cell.angle_gamma   90.00
#
_symmetry.space_group_name_H-M   'P 1'
#
loop_
_entity.id
_entity.type
_entity.pdbx_description
1 polymer ?
#
loop_
_entity_poly.entity_id
_entity_poly.type
_entity_poly.pdbx_seq_one_letter_code
_entity_poly.pdbx_strand_id
1 'polypeptide(L)'
;MENWIDQPITDPAVPGRDGRRLSAAVSLLLGRSDPEPPRWMRRVFGFGGLCAAVSGAVHGLAAVEAGRHSLIGMMAFLTGVLFIGVWLPNPAERLARRYAGRYVIPAELDDPALDLLARARRAVMDVTGSRVHRRGLLDAVANDVVLPERLWEIARLVRIHADLRAEQAQALTEVITPELTAVLEPQREALRRSVAAVTERVWELEVYASRVRSADSALRASELQQSNDKYLDLLAQTGDTEGVRALTAQADALTATLREAVAAGRTL
;
A
#
# COMPACT_ATOMS: atom_id res chain seq x y z
N MET A 1 -11.97 -3.62 6.35
CA MET A 1 -11.08 -3.51 5.19
C MET A 1 -10.25 -2.26 5.42
N GLU A 2 -8.95 -2.42 5.72
CA GLU A 2 -8.05 -1.28 5.88
C GLU A 2 -8.12 -0.36 4.66
N ASN A 3 -8.18 0.96 4.87
CA ASN A 3 -8.23 1.93 3.80
C ASN A 3 -6.86 1.99 3.10
N TRP A 4 -6.62 1.09 2.13
CA TRP A 4 -5.35 1.01 1.40
C TRP A 4 -5.03 2.29 0.62
N ILE A 5 -6.03 3.15 0.42
CA ILE A 5 -5.90 4.45 -0.23
C ILE A 5 -4.95 5.37 0.56
N ASP A 6 -4.91 5.22 1.88
CA ASP A 6 -4.04 6.02 2.78
C ASP A 6 -2.65 5.37 3.00
N GLN A 7 -2.40 4.20 2.40
CA GLN A 7 -1.14 3.49 2.53
C GLN A 7 -0.23 3.81 1.33
N PRO A 8 0.94 4.42 1.55
CA PRO A 8 1.84 4.73 0.44
C PRO A 8 2.47 3.45 -0.13
N ILE A 9 2.50 3.37 -1.45
CA ILE A 9 3.29 2.37 -2.17
C ILE A 9 4.72 2.91 -2.22
N THR A 10 5.66 2.15 -1.69
CA THR A 10 7.06 2.57 -1.52
C THR A 10 7.95 1.83 -2.51
N ASP A 11 8.98 2.51 -3.01
CA ASP A 11 10.04 1.93 -3.81
C ASP A 11 10.72 0.75 -3.06
N PRO A 12 10.77 -0.47 -3.65
CA PRO A 12 11.42 -1.63 -3.04
C PRO A 12 12.91 -1.42 -2.71
N ALA A 13 13.58 -0.47 -3.38
CA ALA A 13 14.96 -0.11 -3.07
C ALA A 13 15.12 0.67 -1.76
N VAL A 14 14.02 1.15 -1.14
CA VAL A 14 14.05 1.78 0.17
C VAL A 14 14.26 0.71 1.25
N PRO A 15 15.24 0.86 2.15
CA PRO A 15 15.47 -0.11 3.22
C PRO A 15 14.20 -0.37 4.02
N GLY A 16 13.85 -1.65 4.27
CA GLY A 16 12.56 -2.01 4.87
C GLY A 16 12.27 -1.38 6.25
N ARG A 17 13.31 -1.01 7.01
CA ARG A 17 13.14 -0.23 8.26
C ARG A 17 12.63 1.19 7.99
N ASP A 18 13.15 1.83 6.96
CA ASP A 18 12.77 3.18 6.57
C ASP A 18 11.45 3.18 5.81
N GLY A 19 11.17 2.15 5.00
CA GLY A 19 9.87 1.97 4.35
C GLY A 19 8.71 1.91 5.36
N ARG A 20 8.82 1.07 6.41
CA ARG A 20 7.79 1.01 7.47
C ARG A 20 7.60 2.35 8.20
N ARG A 21 8.71 3.04 8.49
CA ARG A 21 8.66 4.37 9.11
C ARG A 21 8.02 5.40 8.19
N LEU A 22 8.24 5.29 6.89
CA LEU A 22 7.67 6.16 5.87
C LEU A 22 6.17 5.92 5.74
N SER A 23 5.71 4.67 5.73
CA SER A 23 4.27 4.36 5.73
C SER A 23 3.57 4.98 6.94
N ALA A 24 4.11 4.78 8.15
CA ALA A 24 3.54 5.38 9.37
C ALA A 24 3.61 6.92 9.36
N ALA A 25 4.71 7.49 8.86
CA ALA A 25 4.92 8.94 8.76
C ALA A 25 3.98 9.62 7.77
N VAL A 26 3.77 9.02 6.60
CA VAL A 26 2.96 9.58 5.52
C VAL A 26 1.48 9.53 5.87
N SER A 27 1.00 8.47 6.50
CA SER A 27 -0.38 8.43 7.00
C SER A 27 -0.63 9.49 8.08
N LEU A 28 0.38 9.85 8.88
CA LEU A 28 0.30 10.97 9.83
C LEU A 28 0.28 12.35 9.14
N LEU A 29 0.91 12.48 7.97
CA LEU A 29 0.94 13.72 7.19
C LEU A 29 -0.38 13.94 6.42
N LEU A 30 -0.98 12.88 5.88
CA LEU A 30 -2.28 12.95 5.18
C LEU A 30 -3.42 13.41 6.09
N GLY A 31 -3.34 13.16 7.39
CA GLY A 31 -4.32 13.62 8.38
C GLY A 31 -4.10 15.05 8.88
N ARG A 32 -3.04 15.76 8.44
CA ARG A 32 -2.66 17.06 9.00
C ARG A 32 -2.24 18.07 7.92
N SER A 33 -3.21 18.54 7.16
CA SER A 33 -3.06 19.70 6.27
C SER A 33 -3.15 21.03 7.03
N ASP A 34 -2.40 21.20 8.12
CA ASP A 34 -2.20 22.52 8.71
C ASP A 34 -0.95 23.16 8.09
N PRO A 35 -1.03 24.41 7.60
CA PRO A 35 0.16 25.11 7.10
C PRO A 35 1.21 25.18 8.22
N GLU A 36 2.41 24.65 7.98
CA GLU A 36 3.50 24.70 8.96
C GLU A 36 3.74 26.16 9.41
N PRO A 37 3.84 26.42 10.72
CA PRO A 37 4.17 27.75 11.20
C PRO A 37 5.57 28.12 10.69
N PRO A 38 5.78 29.37 10.23
CA PRO A 38 7.02 29.78 9.60
C PRO A 38 8.23 29.58 10.53
N ARG A 39 9.41 29.33 9.94
CA ARG A 39 10.64 28.93 10.67
C ARG A 39 11.02 29.83 11.85
N TRP A 40 10.72 31.13 11.76
CA TRP A 40 10.95 32.08 12.85
C TRP A 40 10.02 31.81 14.05
N MET A 41 8.78 31.42 13.81
CA MET A 41 7.78 31.10 14.82
C MET A 41 8.17 29.84 15.61
N ARG A 42 8.71 28.80 14.95
CA ARG A 42 9.29 27.63 15.65
C ARG A 42 10.45 28.04 16.55
N ARG A 43 11.33 28.95 16.11
CA ARG A 43 12.45 29.41 16.95
C ARG A 43 11.96 30.17 18.19
N VAL A 44 10.99 31.06 18.03
CA VAL A 44 10.43 31.84 19.16
C VAL A 44 9.73 30.91 20.16
N PHE A 45 8.88 29.99 19.70
CA PHE A 45 8.17 29.06 20.57
C PHE A 45 9.08 28.01 21.22
N GLY A 46 10.12 27.54 20.53
CA GLY A 46 11.09 26.61 21.09
C GLY A 46 11.97 27.23 22.17
N PHE A 47 12.46 28.44 21.95
CA PHE A 47 13.24 29.17 22.94
C PHE A 47 12.38 29.53 24.16
N GLY A 48 11.14 29.99 23.92
CA GLY A 48 10.17 30.28 24.97
C GLY A 48 9.80 29.04 25.81
N GLY A 49 9.56 27.89 25.16
CA GLY A 49 9.23 26.64 25.83
C GLY A 49 10.38 26.08 26.68
N LEU A 50 11.63 26.19 26.20
CA LEU A 50 12.81 25.75 26.95
C LEU A 50 13.07 26.64 28.18
N CYS A 51 12.94 27.96 28.03
CA CYS A 51 13.00 28.90 29.15
C CYS A 51 11.90 28.62 30.19
N ALA A 52 10.66 28.35 29.75
CA ALA A 52 9.55 28.03 30.63
C ALA A 52 9.75 26.69 31.38
N ALA A 53 10.27 25.66 30.71
CA ALA A 53 10.56 24.37 31.33
C ALA A 53 11.67 24.46 32.38
N VAL A 54 12.76 25.18 32.08
CA VAL A 54 13.86 25.42 33.03
C VAL A 54 13.38 26.25 34.21
N SER A 55 12.65 27.34 33.96
CA SER A 55 12.10 28.20 35.02
C SER A 55 11.10 27.45 35.91
N GLY A 56 10.21 26.65 35.32
CA GLY A 56 9.27 25.80 36.04
C GLY A 56 9.95 24.72 36.90
N ALA A 57 11.02 24.10 36.40
CA ALA A 57 11.82 23.14 37.16
C ALA A 57 12.53 23.79 38.35
N VAL A 58 13.12 24.97 38.16
CA VAL A 58 13.77 25.74 39.24
C VAL A 58 12.77 26.16 40.31
N HIS A 59 11.60 26.68 39.92
CA HIS A 59 10.55 27.07 40.87
C HIS A 59 9.89 25.88 41.56
N GLY A 60 9.74 24.74 40.86
CA GLY A 60 9.27 23.49 41.44
C GLY A 60 10.23 22.97 42.51
N LEU A 61 11.54 22.97 42.24
CA LEU A 61 12.56 22.49 43.18
C LEU A 61 12.62 23.35 44.45
N ALA A 62 12.63 24.68 44.29
CA ALA A 62 12.64 25.63 45.41
C ALA A 62 11.37 25.54 46.28
N ALA A 63 10.22 25.23 45.68
CA ALA A 63 8.96 25.11 46.40
C ALA A 63 8.84 23.80 47.19
N VAL A 64 9.43 22.71 46.69
CA VAL A 64 9.53 21.42 47.40
C VAL A 64 10.42 21.56 48.64
N GLU A 65 11.54 22.28 48.52
CA GLU A 65 12.43 22.57 49.65
C GLU A 65 11.75 23.43 50.74
N ALA A 66 10.79 24.27 50.35
CA ALA A 66 9.97 25.10 51.23
C ALA A 66 8.65 24.45 51.71
N GLY A 67 8.41 23.18 51.39
CA GLY A 67 7.19 22.44 51.80
C GLY A 67 5.88 22.96 51.20
N ARG A 68 5.94 23.65 50.04
CA ARG A 68 4.78 24.32 49.42
C ARG A 68 4.54 23.75 48.02
N HIS A 69 3.33 23.29 47.71
CA HIS A 69 3.00 22.79 46.36
C HIS A 69 2.87 23.93 45.35
N SER A 70 3.89 24.13 44.52
CA SER A 70 3.90 25.15 43.46
C SER A 70 3.18 24.65 42.20
N LEU A 71 1.86 24.82 42.16
CA LEU A 71 1.04 24.61 40.96
C LEU A 71 1.57 25.42 39.75
N ILE A 72 2.14 26.60 40.01
CA ILE A 72 2.69 27.50 38.99
C ILE A 72 3.92 26.90 38.31
N GLY A 73 4.87 26.35 39.09
CA GLY A 73 6.06 25.69 38.54
C GLY A 73 5.72 24.43 37.75
N MET A 74 4.72 23.65 38.21
CA MET A 74 4.22 22.47 37.51
C MET A 74 3.51 22.83 36.20
N MET A 75 2.66 23.88 36.20
CA MET A 75 2.02 24.39 34.98
C MET A 75 3.06 24.92 33.98
N ALA A 76 4.04 25.70 34.43
CA ALA A 76 5.11 26.22 33.58
C ALA A 76 5.96 25.09 32.96
N PHE A 77 6.27 24.05 33.74
CA PHE A 77 6.97 22.86 33.26
C PHE A 77 6.15 22.08 32.23
N LEU A 78 4.87 21.80 32.51
CA LEU A 78 3.98 21.09 31.58
C LEU A 78 3.78 21.88 30.28
N THR A 79 3.65 23.20 30.36
CA THR A 79 3.52 24.09 29.19
C THR A 79 4.81 24.11 28.39
N GLY A 80 5.97 24.18 29.05
CA GLY A 80 7.28 24.08 28.41
C GLY A 80 7.49 22.75 27.68
N VAL A 81 7.13 21.62 28.31
CA VAL A 81 7.19 20.28 27.69
C VAL A 81 6.27 20.18 26.47
N LEU A 82 5.05 20.72 26.55
CA LEU A 82 4.12 20.75 25.41
C LEU A 82 4.69 21.53 24.22
N PHE A 83 5.32 22.68 24.49
CA PHE A 83 5.93 23.53 23.46
C PHE A 83 7.24 22.99 22.89
N ILE A 84 8.02 22.23 23.67
CA ILE A 84 9.20 21.51 23.17
C ILE A 84 8.79 20.49 22.10
N GLY A 85 7.65 19.82 22.28
CA GLY A 85 7.09 18.90 21.26
C GLY A 85 6.84 19.56 19.90
N VAL A 86 6.46 20.84 19.88
CA VAL A 86 6.28 21.65 18.65
C VAL A 86 7.63 22.03 18.01
N TRP A 87 8.70 22.09 18.82
CA TRP A 87 10.03 22.49 18.37
C TRP A 87 10.81 21.38 17.67
N LEU A 88 10.63 20.12 18.06
CA LEU A 88 11.34 19.02 17.40
C LEU A 88 10.96 18.95 15.91
N PRO A 89 11.93 18.88 14.98
CA PRO A 89 11.63 18.71 13.56
C PRO A 89 10.87 17.41 13.37
N ASN A 90 9.75 17.47 12.66
CA ASN A 90 8.88 16.31 12.48
C ASN A 90 9.70 15.19 11.81
N PRO A 91 9.97 14.06 12.50
CA PRO A 91 10.73 12.98 11.92
C PRO A 91 10.04 12.45 10.65
N ALA A 92 8.71 12.52 10.58
CA ALA A 92 7.92 12.14 9.41
C ALA A 92 8.28 12.99 8.18
N GLU A 93 8.29 14.32 8.30
CA GLU A 93 8.66 15.20 7.19
C GLU A 93 10.11 15.05 6.75
N ARG A 94 11.04 14.86 7.69
CA ARG A 94 12.45 14.61 7.29
C ARG A 94 12.56 13.33 6.48
N LEU A 95 11.81 12.30 6.85
CA LEU A 95 11.77 11.04 6.13
C LEU A 95 11.08 11.19 4.77
N ALA A 96 9.93 11.87 4.72
CA ALA A 96 9.22 12.19 3.48
C ALA A 96 10.10 13.01 2.52
N ARG A 97 10.82 14.03 3.01
CA ARG A 97 11.79 14.80 2.22
C ARG A 97 12.96 13.95 1.74
N ARG A 98 13.51 13.09 2.60
CA ARG A 98 14.65 12.23 2.26
C ARG A 98 14.32 11.23 1.15
N TYR A 99 13.10 10.72 1.16
CA TYR A 99 12.60 9.74 0.18
C TYR A 99 11.58 10.36 -0.78
N ALA A 100 11.64 11.67 -1.00
CA ALA A 100 10.75 12.36 -1.92
C ALA A 100 10.83 11.73 -3.31
N GLY A 101 9.68 11.40 -3.90
CA GLY A 101 9.59 10.71 -5.18
C GLY A 101 9.90 9.20 -5.14
N ARG A 102 10.16 8.62 -3.96
CA ARG A 102 10.31 7.16 -3.74
C ARG A 102 9.11 6.52 -3.02
N TYR A 103 7.99 7.24 -2.99
CA TYR A 103 6.70 6.73 -2.58
C TYR A 103 5.60 7.38 -3.41
N VAL A 104 4.45 6.72 -3.48
CA VAL A 104 3.23 7.20 -4.14
C VAL A 104 2.08 7.02 -3.17
N ILE A 105 1.30 8.07 -2.96
CA ILE A 105 0.13 8.06 -2.09
C ILE A 105 -1.11 7.90 -2.97
N PRO A 106 -1.87 6.79 -2.86
CA PRO A 106 -3.06 6.60 -3.67
C PRO A 106 -4.14 7.68 -3.44
N ALA A 107 -4.27 8.19 -2.21
CA ALA A 107 -5.20 9.27 -1.87
C ALA A 107 -4.98 10.59 -2.63
N GLU A 108 -3.78 10.82 -3.17
CA GLU A 108 -3.45 12.03 -3.94
C GLU A 108 -3.65 11.84 -5.45
N LEU A 109 -3.95 10.62 -5.89
CA LEU A 109 -4.20 10.31 -7.30
C LEU A 109 -5.61 10.73 -7.70
N ASP A 110 -5.75 11.13 -8.96
CA ASP A 110 -7.07 11.28 -9.57
C ASP A 110 -7.72 9.92 -9.88
N ASP A 111 -9.04 9.92 -10.11
CA ASP A 111 -9.83 8.70 -10.26
C ASP A 111 -9.27 7.71 -11.32
N PRO A 112 -8.85 8.16 -12.53
CA PRO A 112 -8.32 7.24 -13.52
C PRO A 112 -6.98 6.61 -13.12
N ALA A 113 -6.09 7.36 -12.45
CA ALA A 113 -4.83 6.82 -11.95
C ALA A 113 -5.08 5.84 -10.79
N LEU A 114 -6.04 6.16 -9.91
CA LEU A 114 -6.42 5.33 -8.78
C LEU A 114 -7.01 3.98 -9.24
N ASP A 115 -7.87 3.97 -10.26
CA ASP A 115 -8.44 2.72 -10.80
C ASP A 115 -7.36 1.79 -11.36
N LEU A 116 -6.46 2.32 -12.21
CA LEU A 116 -5.34 1.55 -12.76
C LEU A 116 -4.43 0.98 -11.65
N LEU A 117 -4.15 1.78 -10.63
CA LEU A 117 -3.34 1.33 -9.50
C LEU A 117 -4.06 0.27 -8.66
N ALA A 118 -5.36 0.42 -8.42
CA ALA A 118 -6.17 -0.53 -7.68
C ALA A 118 -6.18 -1.90 -8.37
N ARG A 119 -6.33 -1.91 -9.69
CA ARG A 119 -6.27 -3.11 -10.53
C ARG A 119 -4.91 -3.81 -10.44
N ALA A 120 -3.82 -3.06 -10.63
CA ALA A 120 -2.47 -3.60 -10.52
C ALA A 120 -2.20 -4.19 -9.14
N ARG A 121 -2.55 -3.45 -8.08
CA ARG A 121 -2.41 -3.90 -6.68
C ARG A 121 -3.20 -5.18 -6.43
N ARG A 122 -4.46 -5.25 -6.90
CA ARG A 122 -5.30 -6.45 -6.75
C ARG A 122 -4.65 -7.66 -7.43
N ALA A 123 -4.13 -7.51 -8.65
CA ALA A 123 -3.45 -8.60 -9.34
C ALA A 123 -2.21 -9.11 -8.58
N VAL A 124 -1.39 -8.21 -8.00
CA VAL A 124 -0.26 -8.60 -7.15
C VAL A 124 -0.72 -9.32 -5.87
N MET A 125 -1.78 -8.82 -5.22
CA MET A 125 -2.34 -9.45 -4.03
C MET A 125 -2.92 -10.84 -4.32
N ASP A 126 -3.53 -11.05 -5.48
CA ASP A 126 -4.03 -12.36 -5.90
C ASP A 126 -2.90 -13.36 -6.08
N VAL A 127 -1.76 -12.93 -6.65
CA VAL A 127 -0.59 -13.80 -6.81
C VAL A 127 0.05 -14.13 -5.47
N THR A 128 0.43 -13.11 -4.70
CA THR A 128 1.11 -13.26 -3.41
C THR A 128 0.21 -13.93 -2.36
N GLY A 129 -1.11 -13.76 -2.48
CA GLY A 129 -2.12 -14.40 -1.64
C GLY A 129 -2.48 -15.84 -2.05
N SER A 130 -1.95 -16.38 -3.14
CA SER A 130 -2.25 -17.74 -3.59
C SER A 130 -1.57 -18.82 -2.76
N ARG A 131 -2.14 -20.03 -2.66
CA ARG A 131 -1.50 -21.18 -1.98
C ARG A 131 -0.33 -21.70 -2.79
N VAL A 132 -0.40 -21.67 -4.13
CA VAL A 132 0.72 -22.04 -5.01
C VAL A 132 1.95 -21.18 -4.76
N HIS A 133 1.79 -19.86 -4.57
CA HIS A 133 2.89 -18.98 -4.18
C HIS A 133 3.41 -19.31 -2.78
N ARG A 134 2.52 -19.43 -1.78
CA ARG A 134 2.92 -19.76 -0.39
C ARG A 134 3.65 -21.09 -0.24
N ARG A 135 3.44 -22.03 -1.18
CA ARG A 135 4.13 -23.32 -1.21
C ARG A 135 5.42 -23.32 -2.01
N GLY A 136 5.83 -22.18 -2.56
CA GLY A 136 7.03 -22.07 -3.38
C GLY A 136 6.93 -22.83 -4.71
N LEU A 137 5.71 -23.03 -5.23
CA LEU A 137 5.48 -23.71 -6.51
C LEU A 137 5.62 -22.76 -7.71
N LEU A 138 5.78 -21.47 -7.44
CA LEU A 138 6.06 -20.45 -8.43
C LEU A 138 7.49 -19.96 -8.27
N ASP A 139 8.05 -19.35 -9.33
CA ASP A 139 9.36 -18.71 -9.26
C ASP A 139 9.36 -17.60 -8.18
N ALA A 140 10.18 -17.80 -7.15
CA ALA A 140 10.31 -16.87 -6.03
C ALA A 140 10.91 -15.53 -6.47
N VAL A 141 11.85 -15.53 -7.42
CA VAL A 141 12.46 -14.28 -7.91
C VAL A 141 11.43 -13.44 -8.64
N ALA A 142 10.64 -14.07 -9.51
CA ALA A 142 9.57 -13.38 -10.23
C ALA A 142 8.53 -12.76 -9.28
N ASN A 143 8.20 -13.44 -8.18
CA ASN A 143 7.12 -13.01 -7.29
C ASN A 143 7.57 -12.09 -6.14
N ASP A 144 8.74 -12.32 -5.56
CA ASP A 144 9.20 -11.61 -4.36
C ASP A 144 10.04 -10.38 -4.70
N VAL A 145 10.61 -10.33 -5.91
CA VAL A 145 11.45 -9.21 -6.36
C VAL A 145 10.77 -8.46 -7.50
N VAL A 146 10.45 -9.16 -8.60
CA VAL A 146 9.97 -8.49 -9.82
C VAL A 146 8.56 -7.91 -9.64
N LEU A 147 7.62 -8.63 -9.01
CA LEU A 147 6.26 -8.10 -8.83
C LEU A 147 6.20 -6.81 -7.99
N PRO A 148 6.86 -6.70 -6.82
CA PRO A 148 6.94 -5.43 -6.09
C PRO A 148 7.55 -4.29 -6.92
N GLU A 149 8.62 -4.57 -7.68
CA GLU A 149 9.23 -3.58 -8.58
C GLU A 149 8.25 -3.12 -9.67
N ARG A 150 7.52 -4.04 -10.31
CA ARG A 150 6.51 -3.71 -11.31
C ARG A 150 5.37 -2.88 -10.74
N LEU A 151 4.88 -3.23 -9.55
CA LEU A 151 3.84 -2.45 -8.88
C LEU A 151 4.32 -1.02 -8.58
N TRP A 152 5.56 -0.87 -8.12
CA TRP A 152 6.16 0.43 -7.88
C TRP A 152 6.33 1.25 -9.17
N GLU A 153 6.82 0.63 -10.26
CA GLU A 153 6.93 1.28 -11.56
C GLU A 153 5.58 1.79 -12.06
N ILE A 154 4.53 0.98 -11.94
CA ILE A 154 3.15 1.36 -12.30
C ILE A 154 2.70 2.52 -11.42
N ALA A 155 2.83 2.42 -10.10
CA ALA A 155 2.46 3.47 -9.15
C ALA A 155 3.14 4.81 -9.49
N ARG A 156 4.44 4.77 -9.80
CA ARG A 156 5.21 5.95 -10.18
C ARG A 156 4.70 6.57 -11.48
N LEU A 157 4.40 5.75 -12.49
CA LEU A 157 3.91 6.22 -13.79
C LEU A 157 2.51 6.82 -13.69
N VAL A 158 1.58 6.18 -12.96
CA VAL A 158 0.23 6.73 -12.81
C VAL A 158 0.21 8.04 -12.01
N ARG A 159 1.13 8.22 -11.04
CA ARG A 159 1.34 9.50 -10.37
C ARG A 159 1.77 10.58 -11.36
N ILE A 160 2.77 10.29 -12.20
CA ILE A 160 3.23 11.22 -13.25
C ILE A 160 2.07 11.55 -14.21
N HIS A 161 1.23 10.59 -14.57
CA HIS A 161 0.06 10.84 -15.41
C HIS A 161 -0.98 11.73 -14.74
N ALA A 162 -1.21 11.58 -13.42
CA ALA A 162 -2.10 12.44 -12.66
C ALA A 162 -1.56 13.88 -12.58
N ASP A 163 -0.27 14.03 -12.24
CA ASP A 163 0.41 15.33 -12.17
C ASP A 163 0.33 16.08 -13.52
N LEU A 164 0.65 15.40 -14.63
CA LEU A 164 0.57 15.99 -15.97
C LEU A 164 -0.85 16.38 -16.38
N ARG A 165 -1.88 15.64 -15.95
CA ARG A 165 -3.28 16.00 -16.21
C ARG A 165 -3.70 17.21 -15.40
N ALA A 166 -3.27 17.30 -14.15
CA ALA A 166 -3.51 18.48 -13.31
C ALA A 166 -2.84 19.73 -13.90
N GLU A 167 -1.58 19.63 -14.34
CA GLU A 167 -0.85 20.73 -15.01
C GLU A 167 -1.57 21.19 -16.29
N GLN A 168 -2.01 20.24 -17.13
CA GLN A 168 -2.75 20.57 -18.35
C GLN A 168 -4.10 21.22 -18.05
N ALA A 169 -4.82 20.74 -17.03
CA ALA A 169 -6.10 21.33 -16.62
C ALA A 169 -5.91 22.76 -16.09
N GLN A 170 -4.86 23.00 -15.30
CA GLN A 170 -4.53 24.33 -14.81
C GLN A 170 -4.17 25.29 -15.95
N ALA A 171 -3.32 24.87 -16.89
CA ALA A 171 -2.92 25.69 -18.04
C ALA A 171 -4.13 26.14 -18.88
N LEU A 172 -5.11 25.26 -19.07
CA LEU A 172 -6.36 25.57 -19.79
C LEU A 172 -7.30 26.48 -18.98
N THR A 173 -7.20 26.48 -17.66
CA THR A 173 -8.02 27.35 -16.80
C THR A 173 -7.48 28.78 -16.81
N GLU A 174 -6.16 28.96 -16.91
CA GLU A 174 -5.52 30.29 -16.90
C GLU A 174 -5.68 31.05 -18.22
N VAL A 175 -5.49 30.38 -19.37
CA VAL A 175 -5.59 31.01 -20.70
C VAL A 175 -6.03 29.96 -21.72
N ILE A 176 -7.09 30.23 -22.49
CA ILE A 176 -7.47 29.37 -23.64
C ILE A 176 -7.22 30.14 -24.93
N THR A 177 -6.09 29.86 -25.58
CA THR A 177 -5.80 30.36 -26.93
C THR A 177 -5.71 29.19 -27.93
N PRO A 178 -6.03 29.43 -29.22
CA PRO A 178 -5.82 28.43 -30.28
C PRO A 178 -4.37 27.96 -30.37
N GLU A 179 -3.41 28.86 -30.15
CA GLU A 179 -1.98 28.57 -30.17
C GLU A 179 -1.58 27.65 -29.00
N LEU A 180 -2.08 27.90 -27.78
CA LEU A 180 -1.85 27.01 -26.64
C LEU A 180 -2.47 25.63 -26.88
N THR A 181 -3.67 25.58 -27.46
CA THR A 181 -4.34 24.32 -27.79
C THR A 181 -3.52 23.49 -28.79
N ALA A 182 -2.93 24.13 -29.81
CA ALA A 182 -2.06 23.48 -30.77
C ALA A 182 -0.77 22.92 -30.13
N VAL A 183 -0.22 23.61 -29.13
CA VAL A 183 0.97 23.16 -28.38
C VAL A 183 0.65 22.00 -27.43
N LEU A 184 -0.55 21.97 -26.86
CA LEU A 184 -0.97 20.92 -25.92
C LEU A 184 -1.37 19.61 -26.61
N GLU A 185 -1.81 19.65 -27.87
CA GLU A 185 -2.23 18.44 -28.61
C GLU A 185 -1.16 17.33 -28.63
N PRO A 186 0.09 17.60 -29.07
CA PRO A 186 1.16 16.59 -29.03
C PRO A 186 1.45 16.04 -27.63
N GLN A 187 1.29 16.87 -26.58
CA GLN A 187 1.51 16.47 -25.19
C GLN A 187 0.39 15.54 -24.68
N ARG A 188 -0.86 15.85 -25.01
CA ARG A 188 -2.01 14.99 -24.71
C ARG A 188 -1.89 13.65 -25.39
N GLU A 189 -1.48 13.65 -26.66
CA GLU A 189 -1.27 12.42 -27.40
C GLU A 189 -0.11 11.58 -26.83
N ALA A 190 1.00 12.21 -26.44
CA ALA A 190 2.09 11.53 -25.75
C ALA A 190 1.63 10.92 -24.41
N LEU A 191 0.87 11.67 -23.62
CA LEU A 191 0.28 11.20 -22.37
C LEU A 191 -0.68 10.02 -22.63
N ARG A 192 -1.56 10.11 -23.62
CA ARG A 192 -2.51 9.04 -23.99
C ARG A 192 -1.79 7.75 -24.35
N ARG A 193 -0.71 7.82 -25.13
CA ARG A 193 0.12 6.64 -25.46
C ARG A 193 0.79 6.06 -24.22
N SER A 194 1.28 6.92 -23.32
CA SER A 194 1.91 6.48 -22.07
C SER A 194 0.89 5.78 -21.16
N VAL A 195 -0.33 6.32 -21.03
CA VAL A 195 -1.43 5.70 -20.30
C VAL A 195 -1.78 4.34 -20.92
N ALA A 196 -1.93 4.26 -22.24
CA ALA A 196 -2.22 2.99 -22.92
C ALA A 196 -1.14 1.93 -22.66
N ALA A 197 0.15 2.31 -22.70
CA ALA A 197 1.25 1.40 -22.39
C ALA A 197 1.25 0.92 -20.93
N VAL A 198 0.86 1.77 -19.98
CA VAL A 198 0.71 1.36 -18.57
C VAL A 198 -0.50 0.44 -18.40
N THR A 199 -1.62 0.76 -19.05
CA THR A 199 -2.82 -0.10 -19.04
C THR A 199 -2.52 -1.50 -19.56
N GLU A 200 -1.71 -1.62 -20.62
CA GLU A 200 -1.29 -2.92 -21.15
C GLU A 200 -0.46 -3.71 -20.12
N ARG A 201 0.48 -3.06 -19.44
CA ARG A 201 1.27 -3.71 -18.37
C ARG A 201 0.39 -4.19 -17.21
N VAL A 202 -0.64 -3.40 -16.84
CA VAL A 202 -1.62 -3.82 -15.82
C VAL A 202 -2.39 -5.04 -16.32
N TRP A 203 -2.80 -5.06 -17.59
CA TRP A 203 -3.50 -6.19 -18.18
C TRP A 203 -2.64 -7.47 -18.19
N GLU A 204 -1.35 -7.38 -18.57
CA GLU A 204 -0.41 -8.51 -18.49
C GLU A 204 -0.32 -9.09 -17.07
N LEU A 205 -0.30 -8.20 -16.07
CA LEU A 205 -0.27 -8.59 -14.66
C LEU A 205 -1.58 -9.26 -14.20
N GLU A 206 -2.73 -8.78 -14.67
CA GLU A 206 -4.03 -9.40 -14.44
C GLU A 206 -4.14 -10.79 -15.08
N VAL A 207 -3.60 -10.95 -16.30
CA VAL A 207 -3.52 -12.24 -16.99
C VAL A 207 -2.64 -13.21 -16.21
N TYR A 208 -1.49 -12.75 -15.71
CA TYR A 208 -0.63 -13.55 -14.85
C TYR A 208 -1.35 -13.99 -13.57
N ALA A 209 -2.01 -13.06 -12.88
CA ALA A 209 -2.81 -13.36 -11.69
C ALA A 209 -3.93 -14.38 -11.98
N SER A 210 -4.57 -14.28 -13.16
CA SER A 210 -5.57 -15.26 -13.59
C SER A 210 -5.00 -16.67 -13.74
N ARG A 211 -3.82 -16.80 -14.36
CA ARG A 211 -3.13 -18.09 -14.47
C ARG A 211 -2.76 -18.67 -13.11
N VAL A 212 -2.32 -17.82 -12.18
CA VAL A 212 -2.02 -18.23 -10.80
C VAL A 212 -3.27 -18.72 -10.08
N ARG A 213 -4.44 -18.07 -10.26
CA ARG A 213 -5.72 -18.56 -9.72
C ARG A 213 -6.10 -19.92 -10.29
N SER A 214 -5.93 -20.13 -11.60
CA SER A 214 -6.16 -21.44 -12.22
C SER A 214 -5.25 -22.52 -11.65
N ALA A 215 -3.96 -22.21 -11.45
CA ALA A 215 -3.02 -23.12 -10.81
C ALA A 215 -3.40 -23.43 -9.35
N ASP A 216 -3.90 -22.44 -8.60
CA ASP A 216 -4.37 -22.63 -7.23
C ASP A 216 -5.59 -23.56 -7.15
N SER A 217 -6.54 -23.40 -8.07
CA SER A 217 -7.68 -24.30 -8.22
C SER A 217 -7.25 -25.73 -8.57
N ALA A 218 -6.30 -25.89 -9.49
CA ALA A 218 -5.75 -27.20 -9.85
C ALA A 218 -5.03 -27.88 -8.67
N LEU A 219 -4.30 -27.11 -7.85
CA LEU A 219 -3.67 -27.62 -6.64
C LEU A 219 -4.72 -28.10 -5.62
N ARG A 220 -5.79 -27.34 -5.41
CA ARG A 220 -6.90 -27.76 -4.52
C ARG A 220 -7.56 -29.04 -5.02
N ALA A 221 -7.78 -29.15 -6.33
CA ALA A 221 -8.33 -30.36 -6.95
C ALA A 221 -7.45 -31.59 -6.68
N SER A 222 -6.14 -31.47 -6.89
CA SER A 222 -5.19 -32.56 -6.67
C SER A 222 -5.15 -33.01 -5.20
N GLU A 223 -5.24 -32.07 -4.25
CA GLU A 223 -5.29 -32.38 -2.82
C GLU A 223 -6.55 -33.14 -2.43
N LEU A 224 -7.71 -32.77 -3.00
CA LEU A 224 -8.96 -33.47 -2.75
C LEU A 224 -8.91 -34.91 -3.31
N GLN A 225 -8.34 -35.09 -4.50
CA GLN A 225 -8.13 -36.43 -5.07
C GLN A 225 -7.23 -37.29 -4.18
N GLN A 226 -6.08 -36.77 -3.75
CA GLN A 226 -5.19 -37.49 -2.82
C GLN A 226 -5.86 -37.83 -1.49
N SER A 227 -6.79 -36.99 -1.02
CA SER A 227 -7.57 -37.30 0.18
C SER A 227 -8.56 -38.44 -0.08
N ASN A 228 -9.25 -38.43 -1.22
CA ASN A 228 -10.17 -39.50 -1.62
C ASN A 228 -9.45 -40.83 -1.78
N ASP A 229 -8.26 -40.85 -2.38
CA ASP A 229 -7.46 -42.07 -2.55
C ASP A 229 -7.16 -42.73 -1.18
N LYS A 230 -6.83 -41.93 -0.15
CA LYS A 230 -6.63 -42.45 1.22
C LYS A 230 -7.88 -43.07 1.83
N TYR A 231 -9.05 -42.49 1.56
CA TYR A 231 -10.32 -43.05 2.03
C TYR A 231 -10.69 -44.31 1.25
N LEU A 232 -10.42 -44.37 -0.05
CA LEU A 232 -10.58 -45.58 -0.86
C LEU A 232 -9.68 -46.71 -0.35
N ASP A 233 -8.42 -46.41 -0.04
CA ASP A 233 -7.49 -47.38 0.56
C ASP A 233 -7.98 -47.88 1.92
N LEU A 234 -8.52 -46.98 2.76
CA LEU A 234 -9.10 -47.36 4.06
C LEU A 234 -10.32 -48.26 3.87
N LEU A 235 -11.24 -47.90 2.98
CA LEU A 235 -12.46 -48.67 2.71
C LEU A 235 -12.14 -50.04 2.09
N ALA A 236 -11.11 -50.11 1.24
CA ALA A 236 -10.61 -51.36 0.70
C ALA A 236 -10.02 -52.25 1.81
N GLN A 237 -9.27 -51.68 2.77
CA GLN A 237 -8.73 -52.41 3.92
C GLN A 237 -9.83 -52.90 4.88
N THR A 238 -10.94 -52.17 5.02
CA THR A 238 -12.09 -52.59 5.85
C THR A 238 -13.05 -53.52 5.13
N GLY A 239 -12.83 -53.80 3.84
CA GLY A 239 -13.71 -54.65 3.03
C GLY A 239 -15.04 -54.01 2.62
N ASP A 240 -15.18 -52.69 2.76
CA ASP A 240 -16.40 -51.95 2.40
C ASP A 240 -16.45 -51.62 0.90
N THR A 241 -16.88 -52.61 0.12
CA THR A 241 -16.98 -52.50 -1.35
C THR A 241 -18.09 -51.54 -1.83
N GLU A 242 -19.10 -51.25 -0.99
CA GLU A 242 -20.15 -50.28 -1.32
C GLU A 242 -19.63 -48.86 -1.12
N GLY A 243 -18.94 -48.62 -0.01
CA GLY A 243 -18.24 -47.36 0.26
C GLY A 243 -17.23 -47.00 -0.83
N VAL A 244 -16.43 -47.98 -1.30
CA VAL A 244 -15.49 -47.78 -2.43
C VAL A 244 -16.23 -47.31 -3.69
N ARG A 245 -17.31 -47.98 -4.10
CA ARG A 245 -18.07 -47.59 -5.31
C ARG A 245 -18.68 -46.20 -5.20
N ALA A 246 -19.27 -45.88 -4.04
CA ALA A 246 -19.89 -44.58 -3.81
C ALA A 246 -18.88 -43.43 -3.86
N LEU A 247 -17.72 -43.60 -3.23
CA LEU A 247 -16.69 -42.57 -3.18
C LEU A 247 -15.99 -42.36 -4.54
N THR A 248 -15.76 -43.44 -5.32
CA THR A 248 -15.25 -43.34 -6.69
C THR A 248 -16.20 -42.55 -7.59
N ALA A 249 -17.51 -42.82 -7.52
CA ALA A 249 -18.50 -42.09 -8.32
C ALA A 249 -18.54 -40.58 -7.98
N GLN A 250 -18.35 -40.21 -6.71
CA GLN A 250 -18.24 -38.82 -6.28
C GLN A 250 -16.95 -38.16 -6.80
N ALA A 251 -15.82 -38.87 -6.78
CA ALA A 251 -14.55 -38.38 -7.31
C ALA A 251 -14.61 -38.11 -8.83
N ASP A 252 -15.28 -38.98 -9.59
CA ASP A 252 -15.50 -38.80 -11.03
C ASP A 252 -16.36 -37.56 -11.33
N ALA A 253 -17.46 -37.38 -10.57
CA ALA A 253 -18.33 -36.21 -10.71
C ALA A 253 -17.60 -34.89 -10.35
N LEU A 254 -16.78 -34.90 -9.30
CA LEU A 254 -15.96 -33.75 -8.91
C LEU A 254 -14.91 -33.42 -9.98
N THR A 255 -14.27 -34.43 -10.57
CA THR A 255 -13.28 -34.23 -11.64
C THR A 255 -13.91 -33.62 -12.89
N ALA A 256 -15.13 -34.01 -13.24
CA ALA A 256 -15.88 -33.44 -14.36
C ALA A 256 -16.21 -31.96 -14.12
N THR A 257 -16.75 -31.62 -12.95
CA THR A 257 -17.11 -30.24 -12.59
C THR A 257 -15.89 -29.31 -12.49
N LEU A 258 -14.77 -29.79 -11.96
CA LEU A 258 -13.52 -29.02 -11.92
C LEU A 258 -12.94 -28.76 -13.32
N ARG A 259 -12.97 -29.74 -14.23
CA ARG A 259 -12.56 -29.52 -15.63
C ARG A 259 -13.41 -28.45 -16.30
N GLU A 260 -14.71 -28.48 -16.06
CA GLU A 260 -15.65 -27.50 -16.60
C GLU A 260 -15.41 -26.09 -16.01
N ALA A 261 -15.19 -25.99 -14.70
CA ALA A 261 -14.89 -24.73 -14.02
C ALA A 261 -13.54 -24.11 -14.48
N VAL A 262 -12.50 -24.93 -14.62
CA VAL A 262 -11.18 -24.49 -15.13
C VAL A 262 -11.28 -24.06 -16.59
N ALA A 263 -11.99 -24.80 -17.44
CA ALA A 263 -12.21 -24.42 -18.84
C ALA A 263 -13.03 -23.13 -18.97
N ALA A 264 -13.97 -22.89 -18.05
CA ALA A 264 -14.77 -21.68 -18.01
C ALA A 264 -14.10 -20.49 -17.31
N GLY A 265 -12.89 -20.66 -16.76
CA GLY A 265 -12.20 -19.63 -15.97
C GLY A 265 -12.93 -19.22 -14.69
N ARG A 266 -13.86 -20.05 -14.19
CA ARG A 266 -14.68 -19.77 -13.01
C ARG A 266 -14.08 -20.42 -11.75
N THR A 267 -14.17 -19.72 -10.62
CA THR A 267 -13.94 -20.32 -9.29
C THR A 267 -15.20 -21.06 -8.85
N LEU A 268 -15.07 -22.29 -8.36
CA LEU A 268 -16.11 -22.99 -7.60
C LEU A 268 -16.19 -22.43 -6.18
#